data_AF-A0A1E1WXE0-F1
#
_entry.id   AF-A0A1E1WXE0-F1
#
_cell.length_a   1.000
_cell.length_b   1.000
_cell.length_c   1.000
_cell.angle_alpha   90.00
_cell.angle_beta   90.00
_cell.angle_gamma   90.00
#
_symmetry.space_group_name_H-M   'P 1'
#
loop_
_entity.id
_entity.type
_entity.pdbx_description
1 polymer ?
#
loop_
_entity_poly.entity_id
_entity_poly.type
_entity_poly.pdbx_seq_one_letter_code
_entity_poly.pdbx_strand_id
1 'polypeptide(L)'
;LRRLQAWLTRRLGFSPPLFLGRGVFQYSWGWLPHRRPIVTVVGRPLDVPRRENPSDEEVDCVHRQYVDALMRLFNEHKAQCGAPGAELTIV
;
A
#
# COMPACT_ATOMS: atom_id res chain seq x y z
N LEU A 1 27.74 15.34 -1.12
CA LEU A 1 26.67 14.57 -0.46
C LEU A 1 27.19 13.64 0.64
N ARG A 2 28.03 12.62 0.34
CA ARG A 2 28.55 11.66 1.35
C ARG A 2 29.28 12.29 2.55
N ARG A 3 30.11 13.32 2.34
CA ARG A 3 30.82 14.02 3.44
C ARG A 3 29.87 14.80 4.37
N LEU A 4 28.82 15.39 3.80
CA LEU A 4 27.80 16.13 4.55
C LEU A 4 26.94 15.18 5.38
N GLN A 5 26.52 14.05 4.79
CA GLN A 5 25.82 12.97 5.49
C GLN A 5 26.65 12.41 6.64
N ALA A 6 27.92 12.07 6.40
CA ALA A 6 28.81 11.56 7.45
C ALA A 6 29.03 12.56 8.60
N TRP A 7 29.10 13.85 8.29
CA TRP A 7 29.20 14.92 9.29
C TRP A 7 27.90 15.08 10.09
N LEU A 8 26.73 15.09 9.42
CA LEU A 8 25.41 15.17 10.06
C LEU A 8 25.14 13.95 10.96
N THR A 9 25.39 12.74 10.47
CA THR A 9 25.23 11.50 11.24
C THR A 9 26.16 11.46 12.45
N ARG A 10 27.41 11.93 12.32
CA ARG A 10 28.35 12.04 13.46
C ARG A 10 27.91 13.04 14.51
N ARG A 11 27.18 14.09 14.13
CA ARG A 11 26.77 15.17 15.04
C ARG A 11 25.39 14.97 15.67
N LEU A 12 24.47 14.31 14.95
CA LEU A 12 23.08 14.06 15.38
C LEU A 12 22.88 12.64 15.93
N GLY A 13 23.85 11.73 15.76
CA GLY A 13 23.75 10.32 16.18
C GLY A 13 22.91 9.44 15.24
N PHE A 14 22.13 10.05 14.35
CA PHE A 14 21.39 9.39 13.28
C PHE A 14 21.49 10.19 11.98
N SER A 15 21.35 9.53 10.84
CA SER A 15 21.30 10.21 9.54
C SER A 15 19.95 10.92 9.41
N PRO A 16 19.87 12.26 9.45
CA PRO A 16 18.59 12.94 9.31
C PRO A 16 18.00 12.58 7.93
N PRO A 17 16.77 12.03 7.88
CA PRO A 17 16.11 11.76 6.62
C PRO A 17 15.91 13.08 5.88
N LEU A 18 16.55 13.20 4.71
CA LEU A 18 16.31 14.32 3.80
C LEU A 18 14.95 14.10 3.14
N PHE A 19 13.88 14.54 3.79
CA PHE A 19 12.55 14.55 3.19
C PHE A 19 12.50 15.67 2.15
N LEU A 20 12.64 15.31 0.86
CA LEU A 20 12.34 16.17 -0.28
C LEU A 20 10.84 16.06 -0.57
N GLY A 21 10.05 16.96 0.01
CA GLY A 21 8.59 16.91 -0.02
C GLY A 21 7.96 18.31 -0.07
N ARG A 22 6.76 18.50 0.49
CA ARG A 22 6.09 19.82 0.61
C ARG A 22 6.40 20.47 1.96
N GLY A 23 6.57 21.80 1.98
CA GLY A 23 6.69 22.60 3.19
C GLY A 23 5.34 22.87 3.84
N VAL A 24 5.37 23.15 5.14
CA VAL A 24 4.17 23.51 5.92
C VAL A 24 3.53 24.81 5.38
N PHE A 25 4.34 25.72 4.81
CA PHE A 25 3.89 27.02 4.30
C PHE A 25 4.28 27.32 2.83
N GLN A 26 5.18 26.54 2.22
CA GLN A 26 5.57 26.69 0.81
C GLN A 26 5.51 25.35 0.07
N TYR A 27 4.86 25.35 -1.10
CA TYR A 27 4.63 24.15 -1.89
C TYR A 27 5.85 23.65 -2.69
N SER A 28 6.98 24.35 -2.62
CA SER A 28 8.21 24.07 -3.36
C SER A 28 9.19 23.17 -2.61
N TRP A 29 9.22 23.16 -1.27
CA TRP A 29 10.19 22.36 -0.49
C TRP A 29 9.75 22.14 0.97
N GLY A 30 9.79 20.89 1.46
CA GLY A 30 9.71 20.60 2.90
C GLY A 30 9.53 19.13 3.27
N TRP A 31 9.07 18.88 4.50
CA TRP A 31 9.23 17.58 5.18
C TRP A 31 8.09 16.59 4.92
N LEU A 32 7.00 17.02 4.27
CA LEU A 32 5.81 16.18 4.07
C LEU A 32 5.87 15.39 2.75
N PRO A 33 5.42 14.13 2.72
CA PRO A 33 5.41 13.32 1.50
C PRO A 33 4.59 13.97 0.37
N HIS A 34 4.93 13.62 -0.88
CA HIS A 34 4.22 14.13 -2.04
C HIS A 34 2.78 13.61 -2.10
N ARG A 35 1.84 14.52 -2.39
CA ARG A 35 0.44 14.16 -2.66
C ARG A 35 0.38 13.29 -3.91
N ARG A 36 -0.14 12.08 -3.75
CA ARG A 36 -0.48 11.16 -4.85
C ARG A 36 -1.98 10.86 -4.77
N PRO A 37 -2.68 10.73 -5.91
CA PRO A 37 -4.07 10.31 -5.91
C PRO A 37 -4.19 8.91 -5.29
N ILE A 38 -5.18 8.72 -4.44
CA ILE A 38 -5.54 7.41 -3.89
C ILE A 38 -6.71 6.89 -4.73
N VAL A 39 -6.53 5.72 -5.34
CA VAL A 39 -7.56 5.06 -6.15
C VAL A 39 -8.12 3.89 -5.36
N THR A 40 -9.42 3.89 -5.12
CA THR A 40 -10.13 2.78 -4.47
C THR A 40 -10.99 2.08 -5.51
N VAL A 41 -10.79 0.77 -5.67
CA VAL A 41 -11.56 -0.07 -6.58
C VAL A 41 -12.39 -1.04 -5.74
N VAL A 42 -13.68 -1.13 -6.03
CA VAL A 42 -14.62 -2.02 -5.33
C VAL A 42 -15.03 -3.14 -6.29
N GLY A 43 -14.86 -4.38 -5.85
CA GLY A 43 -15.22 -5.57 -6.62
C GLY A 43 -16.69 -5.93 -6.53
N ARG A 44 -17.06 -7.02 -7.21
CA ARG A 44 -18.41 -7.61 -7.12
C ARG A 44 -18.65 -8.15 -5.70
N PRO A 45 -19.90 -8.12 -5.21
CA PRO A 45 -20.24 -8.73 -3.93
C PRO A 45 -20.01 -10.24 -3.96
N LEU A 46 -19.71 -10.82 -2.79
CA LEU A 46 -19.58 -12.26 -2.59
C LEU A 46 -20.77 -12.75 -1.77
N ASP A 47 -21.52 -13.72 -2.32
CA ASP A 47 -22.67 -14.31 -1.65
C ASP A 47 -22.19 -15.30 -0.58
N VAL A 48 -22.29 -14.90 0.69
CA VAL A 48 -21.90 -15.74 1.84
C VAL A 48 -23.14 -16.10 2.65
N PRO A 49 -23.55 -17.38 2.69
CA PRO A 49 -24.70 -17.79 3.50
C PRO A 49 -24.39 -17.62 4.99
N ARG A 50 -25.30 -16.99 5.73
CA ARG A 50 -25.18 -16.86 7.18
C ARG A 50 -25.39 -18.23 7.84
N ARG A 51 -24.41 -18.67 8.64
CA ARG A 51 -24.48 -19.88 9.46
C ARG A 51 -24.00 -19.58 10.88
N GLU A 52 -24.64 -20.20 11.86
CA GLU A 52 -24.33 -19.97 13.28
C GLU A 52 -23.02 -20.61 13.72
N ASN A 53 -22.72 -21.83 13.24
CA ASN A 53 -21.47 -22.55 13.48
C ASN A 53 -20.94 -23.09 12.13
N PRO A 54 -20.18 -22.29 11.35
CA PRO A 54 -19.53 -22.78 10.13
C PRO A 54 -18.38 -23.74 10.48
N SER A 55 -18.09 -24.69 9.59
CA SER A 55 -16.87 -25.49 9.69
C SER A 55 -15.69 -24.75 9.06
N ASP A 56 -14.47 -25.12 9.47
CA ASP A 56 -13.24 -24.50 8.95
C ASP A 56 -13.13 -24.67 7.43
N GLU A 57 -13.58 -25.80 6.88
CA GLU A 57 -13.55 -26.06 5.44
C GLU A 57 -14.48 -25.12 4.65
N GLU A 58 -15.62 -24.75 5.23
CA GLU A 58 -16.56 -23.80 4.61
C GLU A 58 -15.97 -22.40 4.59
N VAL A 59 -15.32 -21.99 5.68
CA VAL A 59 -14.61 -20.71 5.77
C VAL A 59 -13.47 -20.67 4.75
N ASP A 60 -12.65 -21.72 4.67
CA ASP A 60 -11.54 -21.81 3.72
C ASP A 60 -12.01 -21.80 2.26
N CYS A 61 -13.18 -22.38 1.98
CA CYS A 61 -13.78 -22.36 0.65
C CYS A 61 -14.15 -20.92 0.24
N VAL A 62 -14.85 -20.20 1.11
CA VAL A 62 -15.27 -18.81 0.85
C VAL A 62 -14.04 -17.88 0.81
N HIS A 63 -13.07 -18.09 1.70
CA HIS A 63 -11.82 -17.32 1.73
C HIS A 63 -11.05 -17.46 0.42
N ARG A 64 -10.93 -18.69 -0.12
CA ARG A 64 -10.32 -18.91 -1.45
C ARG A 64 -11.03 -18.15 -2.56
N GLN A 65 -12.37 -18.18 -2.58
CA GLN A 65 -13.16 -17.43 -3.57
C GLN A 65 -12.93 -15.92 -3.47
N TYR A 66 -12.82 -15.40 -2.24
CA TYR A 66 -12.53 -14.00 -1.98
C TYR A 66 -11.12 -13.62 -2.47
N VAL A 67 -10.11 -14.41 -2.14
CA VAL A 67 -8.71 -14.21 -2.56
C VAL A 67 -8.61 -14.22 -4.10
N ASP A 68 -9.22 -15.18 -4.77
CA ASP A 68 -9.23 -15.26 -6.23
C ASP A 68 -9.88 -14.02 -6.87
N ALA A 69 -11.01 -13.57 -6.32
CA ALA A 69 -11.70 -12.37 -6.79
C ALA A 69 -10.85 -11.10 -6.60
N LEU A 70 -10.18 -10.97 -5.45
CA LEU A 70 -9.25 -9.87 -5.17
C LEU A 70 -8.06 -9.88 -6.12
N MET A 71 -7.43 -11.03 -6.35
CA MET A 71 -6.30 -11.16 -7.26
C MET A 71 -6.68 -10.74 -8.69
N ARG A 72 -7.88 -11.13 -9.15
CA ARG A 72 -8.41 -10.70 -10.46
C ARG A 72 -8.60 -9.19 -10.51
N LEU A 73 -9.29 -8.61 -9.52
CA LEU A 73 -9.56 -7.17 -9.43
C LEU A 73 -8.27 -6.35 -9.44
N PHE A 74 -7.28 -6.79 -8.66
CA PHE A 74 -5.96 -6.16 -8.60
C PHE A 74 -5.23 -6.23 -9.94
N ASN A 75 -5.17 -7.41 -10.57
CA ASN A 75 -4.46 -7.57 -11.84
C ASN A 75 -5.07 -6.75 -12.98
N GLU A 76 -6.38 -6.55 -12.98
CA GLU A 76 -7.07 -5.71 -13.95
C GLU A 76 -6.74 -4.21 -13.80
N HIS A 77 -6.64 -3.73 -12.56
CA HIS A 77 -6.49 -2.29 -12.28
C HIS A 77 -5.04 -1.85 -11.99
N LYS A 78 -4.10 -2.77 -11.70
CA LYS A 78 -2.72 -2.43 -11.31
C LYS A 78 -1.97 -1.57 -12.33
N ALA A 79 -2.19 -1.82 -13.63
CA ALA A 79 -1.55 -1.05 -14.69
C ALA A 79 -2.08 0.39 -14.74
N GLN A 80 -3.39 0.58 -14.58
CA GLN A 80 -4.07 1.88 -14.57
C GLN A 80 -3.69 2.70 -13.32
N CYS A 81 -3.47 2.01 -12.19
CA CYS A 81 -3.01 2.62 -10.94
C CYS A 81 -1.50 2.88 -10.88
N GLY A 82 -0.75 2.63 -11.97
CA GLY A 82 0.69 2.93 -12.05
C GLY A 82 1.62 1.90 -11.41
N ALA A 83 1.14 0.66 -11.20
CA ALA A 83 1.88 -0.44 -10.59
C ALA A 83 1.88 -1.73 -11.46
N PRO A 84 2.36 -1.68 -12.73
CA PRO A 84 2.26 -2.81 -13.66
C PRO A 84 3.01 -4.07 -13.19
N GLY A 85 4.10 -3.91 -12.45
CA GLY A 85 4.93 -5.01 -11.93
C GLY A 85 4.66 -5.37 -10.47
N ALA A 86 3.61 -4.82 -9.85
CA ALA A 86 3.27 -5.18 -8.47
C ALA A 86 2.57 -6.54 -8.42
N GLU A 87 2.88 -7.29 -7.37
CA GLU A 87 2.26 -8.56 -7.02
C GLU A 87 1.50 -8.40 -5.69
N LEU A 88 0.31 -9.01 -5.61
CA LEU A 88 -0.52 -8.98 -4.42
C LEU A 88 -0.28 -10.26 -3.62
N THR A 89 0.26 -10.12 -2.41
CA THR A 89 0.37 -11.23 -1.43
C THR A 89 -0.62 -10.98 -0.30
N ILE A 90 -1.50 -11.95 -0.07
CA ILE A 90 -2.44 -11.97 1.06
C ILE A 90 -1.86 -12.94 2.09
N VAL A 91 -1.62 -12.47 3.31
CA VAL A 91 -1.00 -13.20 4.44
C VAL A 91 -2.08 -13.63 5.42
#